data_AF-A0A3D1PHJ9-F1
#
_entry.id   AF-A0A3D1PHJ9-F1
#
_cell.length_a   1.000
_cell.length_b   1.000
_cell.length_c   1.000
_cell.angle_alpha   90.00
_cell.angle_beta   90.00
_cell.angle_gamma   90.00
#
_symmetry.space_group_name_H-M   'P 1'
#
loop_
_entity.id
_entity.type
_entity.pdbx_description
1 polymer ?
#
loop_
_entity_poly.entity_id
_entity_poly.type
_entity_poly.pdbx_seq_one_letter_code
_entity_poly.pdbx_strand_id
1 'polypeptide(L)' 'MKIAVIGAKGLPPKQGGIEHYCAEVYPRMVARGHSVDLFARSSYTDLPAFHKHDFQGVR' A
#
# COMPACT_ATOMS: atom_id res chain seq x y z
N MET A 1 5.66 8.71 -12.26
CA MET A 1 5.05 9.76 -11.41
C MET A 1 5.21 9.38 -9.95
N LYS A 2 5.19 10.34 -9.02
CA LYS A 2 5.19 10.07 -7.57
C LYS A 2 3.75 10.14 -7.05
N ILE A 3 3.30 9.10 -6.36
CA ILE A 3 1.92 8.89 -5.96
C ILE A 3 1.89 8.57 -4.47
N ALA A 4 1.14 9.36 -3.71
CA ALA A 4 0.86 9.09 -2.31
C ALA A 4 -0.55 8.49 -2.18
N VAL A 5 -0.65 7.31 -1.57
CA VAL A 5 -1.92 6.62 -1.30
C VAL A 5 -2.28 6.83 0.16
N ILE A 6 -3.49 7.36 0.40
CA ILE A 6 -4.06 7.54 1.73
C ILE A 6 -5.44 6.87 1.81
N GLY A 7 -5.88 6.51 3.01
CA GLY A 7 -7.18 5.87 3.23
C GLY A 7 -7.21 4.35 3.03
N ALA A 8 -6.08 3.73 2.66
CA ALA A 8 -5.92 2.28 2.66
C ALA A 8 -5.59 1.75 4.06
N LYS A 9 -5.95 0.49 4.34
CA LYS A 9 -5.60 -0.19 5.61
C LYS A 9 -4.20 -0.81 5.64
N GLY A 10 -3.45 -0.70 4.55
CA GLY A 10 -2.13 -1.31 4.39
C GLY A 10 -2.15 -2.44 3.36
N LEU A 11 -0.97 -3.00 3.12
CA LEU A 11 -0.75 -4.17 2.27
C LEU A 11 0.13 -5.18 3.02
N PRO A 12 -0.10 -6.50 2.87
CA PRO A 12 -1.17 -7.13 2.07
C PRO A 12 -2.59 -6.88 2.63
N PRO A 13 -3.64 -7.02 1.80
CA PRO A 13 -5.01 -6.79 2.22
C PRO A 13 -5.43 -7.83 3.27
N LYS A 14 -5.98 -7.37 4.40
CA LYS A 14 -6.50 -8.25 5.46
C LYS A 14 -8.00 -8.50 5.29
N GLN A 15 -8.71 -7.61 4.60
CA GLN A 15 -10.15 -7.69 4.36
C GLN A 15 -10.47 -7.72 2.86
N GLY A 16 -11.72 -8.06 2.54
CA GLY A 16 -12.25 -8.10 1.17
C GLY A 16 -12.46 -6.73 0.52
N GLY A 17 -13.00 -6.75 -0.70
CA GLY A 17 -13.49 -5.57 -1.39
C GLY A 17 -12.37 -4.69 -1.97
N ILE A 18 -12.42 -3.40 -1.69
CA ILE A 18 -11.50 -2.41 -2.30
C ILE A 18 -10.03 -2.69 -1.96
N GLU A 19 -9.73 -3.30 -0.82
CA GLU A 19 -8.36 -3.60 -0.40
C GLU A 19 -7.68 -4.61 -1.35
N HIS A 20 -8.39 -5.64 -1.82
CA HIS A 20 -7.88 -6.57 -2.82
C HIS A 20 -7.61 -5.87 -4.16
N TYR A 21 -8.50 -4.98 -4.57
CA TYR A 21 -8.30 -4.20 -5.79
C TYR A 21 -7.07 -3.30 -5.69
N CYS A 22 -6.86 -2.64 -4.54
CA CYS A 22 -5.68 -1.84 -4.25
C CYS A 22 -4.38 -2.66 -4.29
N ALA A 23 -4.39 -3.86 -3.68
CA ALA A 23 -3.25 -4.78 -3.67
C ALA A 23 -2.84 -5.26 -5.07
N GLU A 24 -3.75 -5.18 -6.03
CA GLU A 24 -3.56 -5.53 -7.42
C GLU A 24 -3.15 -4.30 -8.26
N VAL A 25 -3.78 -3.14 -8.05
CA VAL A 25 -3.55 -1.94 -8.87
C VAL A 25 -2.23 -1.27 -8.55
N TYR A 26 -1.88 -1.10 -7.27
CA TYR A 26 -0.68 -0.34 -6.91
C TYR A 26 0.61 -1.00 -7.39
N PRO A 27 0.81 -2.33 -7.28
CA PRO A 27 1.97 -2.99 -7.88
C PRO A 27 2.04 -2.83 -9.40
N ARG A 28 0.89 -2.85 -10.11
CA ARG A 28 0.86 -2.59 -11.55
C ARG A 28 1.26 -1.16 -11.90
N MET A 29 0.95 -0.18 -11.06
CA MET A 29 1.43 1.19 -11.24
C MET A 29 2.95 1.27 -11.05
N VAL A 30 3.49 0.57 -10.06
CA VAL A 30 4.94 0.47 -9.85
C VAL A 30 5.61 -0.19 -11.05
N ALA A 31 5.07 -1.29 -11.56
CA ALA A 31 5.57 -1.98 -12.75
C ALA A 31 5.59 -1.09 -14.01
N ARG A 32 4.74 -0.06 -14.07
CA ARG A 32 4.75 0.97 -15.14
C ARG A 32 5.73 2.12 -14.88
N GLY A 33 6.63 1.99 -13.91
CA GLY A 33 7.64 3.00 -13.58
C GLY A 33 7.12 4.16 -12.71
N HIS A 34 6.05 3.94 -11.96
CA HIS A 34 5.58 4.93 -10.97
C HIS A 34 6.15 4.62 -9.57
N SER A 35 6.35 5.65 -8.77
CA SER A 35 6.68 5.50 -7.35
C SER A 35 5.40 5.65 -6.55
N VAL A 36 5.04 4.63 -5.79
CA VAL A 36 3.81 4.59 -4.98
C VAL A 36 4.20 4.41 -3.53
N ASP A 37 3.85 5.39 -2.70
CA ASP A 37 4.02 5.35 -1.25
C ASP A 37 2.63 5.30 -0.60
N LEU A 38 2.36 4.27 0.20
CA LEU A 38 1.08 4.02 0.87
C LEU A 38 1.19 4.31 2.36
N PHE A 39 0.32 5.20 2.83
CA PHE A 39 0.25 5.57 4.23
C PHE A 39 -0.97 4.90 4.88
N ALA A 40 -0.70 4.01 5.82
CA ALA A 40 -1.71 3.34 6.64
C ALA A 40 -1.50 3.66 8.13
N ARG A 41 -2.58 3.57 8.92
CA ARG A 41 -2.47 3.65 10.37
C ARG A 41 -1.75 2.41 10.91
N SER A 42 -0.85 2.59 11.87
CA SER A 42 -0.18 1.49 12.59
C SER A 42 -1.17 0.47 13.16
N SER A 43 -2.33 0.94 13.63
CA SER A 43 -3.42 0.10 14.16
C SER A 43 -4.07 -0.83 13.12
N TYR A 44 -3.82 -0.65 11.83
CA TYR A 44 -4.34 -1.54 10.78
C TYR A 44 -3.33 -2.61 10.37
N THR A 45 -2.03 -2.30 10.46
CA THR A 45 -0.95 -3.20 10.03
C THR A 45 -0.36 -4.00 11.18
N ASP A 46 -0.66 -3.67 12.43
CA ASP A 46 -0.03 -4.23 13.64
C ASP A 46 1.49 -3.98 13.66
N LEU A 47 1.94 -2.92 12.98
CA LEU A 47 3.33 -2.49 12.90
C LEU A 47 3.57 -1.21 13.72
N PRO A 48 4.80 -0.96 14.21
CA PRO A 48 5.14 0.30 14.86
C PRO A 48 4.86 1.52 13.97
N ALA A 49 4.60 2.67 14.60
CA ALA A 49 4.45 3.93 13.86
C ALA A 49 5.72 4.22 13.03
N PHE A 50 5.53 4.74 11.82
CA PHE A 50 6.61 5.03 10.85
C PHE A 50 7.44 3.81 10.41
N HIS A 51 6.98 2.58 10.69
CA HIS A 51 7.57 1.39 10.10
C HIS A 51 7.39 1.42 8.57
N LYS A 52 8.46 1.14 7.84
CA LYS A 52 8.46 1.04 6.38
C LYS A 52 8.58 -0.41 5.96
N HIS A 53 7.77 -0.83 5.00
CA HIS A 53 7.88 -2.15 4.39
C HIS A 53 7.54 -2.07 2.92
N ASP A 54 8.00 -3.03 2.14
CA ASP A 54 7.73 -3.11 0.71
C ASP A 54 6.68 -4.18 0.44
N PHE A 55 5.71 -3.85 -0.40
CA PHE A 55 4.78 -4.80 -0.98
C PHE A 55 4.81 -4.68 -2.50
N GLN A 56 5.58 -5.56 -3.15
CA GLN A 56 5.72 -5.59 -4.61
C GLN A 56 6.13 -4.22 -5.21
N GLY A 57 7.04 -3.53 -4.53
CA GLY A 57 7.53 -2.21 -4.93
C GLY A 57 6.69 -1.02 -4.44
N VAL A 58 5.55 -1.27 -3.79
CA VAL A 58 4.78 -0.25 -3.05
C VAL A 58 5.42 -0.06 -1.68
N ARG A 59 5.74 1.19 -1.31
CA ARG A 59 6.44 1.55 -0.07
C ARG A 59 5.54 2.11 1.00
#